data_AF-A0A1C5ZYU0-F1
#
_entry.id   AF-A0A1C5ZYU0-F1
#
_cell.length_a   1.000
_cell.length_b   1.000
_cell.length_c   1.000
_cell.angle_alpha   90.00
_cell.angle_beta   90.00
_cell.angle_gamma   90.00
#
_symmetry.space_group_name_H-M   'P 1'
#
loop_
_entity.id
_entity.type
_entity.pdbx_description
1 polymer ?
#
loop_
_entity_poly.entity_id
_entity_poly.type
_entity_poly.pdbx_seq_one_letter_code
_entity_poly.pdbx_strand_id
1 'polypeptide(L)'
;MENMKGRAREFPLFGQILRVPAEMDIFNTYRLMFRDLALDYTDQAETAYHANIHDFDSFIEFFMRIYDSKLEPLVKKAVDLLISQGIWTVTYEAFWQQHKEDFHLAIDDYNSMIDSFNLTLENNQKAISGIMGFVPNLIGGGFGLSGALKGIAKATAFNLVRDGIETSALKNANVKPAQRQALYQQINVEALLDHVFTDYWRVFLTLVWTLIQNGRDIWWPAQELDQRSESIFQNLRHPSFPQDKILYAILDVITANPYHGEYYQFLTARFGCTQEVSAIKNYFGYR
;
A
#
# COMPACT_ATOMS: atom_id res chain seq x y z
N MET A 1 14.61 -13.35 20.16
CA MET A 1 13.19 -13.09 19.87
C MET A 1 12.46 -14.41 19.97
N GLU A 2 11.42 -14.52 20.79
CA GLU A 2 10.61 -15.74 20.90
C GLU A 2 9.97 -16.08 19.54
N ASN A 3 9.87 -17.37 19.22
CA ASN A 3 9.08 -17.84 18.09
C ASN A 3 7.63 -17.36 18.27
N MET A 4 7.20 -16.38 17.47
CA MET A 4 5.81 -15.95 17.46
C MET A 4 4.93 -17.11 16.99
N LYS A 5 4.09 -17.61 17.89
CA LYS A 5 3.11 -18.67 17.64
C LYS A 5 1.74 -18.15 17.99
N GLY A 6 0.79 -18.36 17.09
CA GLY A 6 -0.60 -18.06 17.34
C GLY A 6 -1.17 -18.97 18.43
N ARG A 7 -2.22 -18.49 19.09
CA ARG A 7 -2.97 -19.22 20.10
C ARG A 7 -4.45 -19.08 19.83
N ALA A 8 -5.20 -20.16 19.95
CA ALA A 8 -6.65 -20.08 19.86
C ALA A 8 -7.19 -19.07 20.88
N ARG A 9 -8.08 -18.18 20.44
CA ARG A 9 -8.75 -17.18 21.27
C ARG A 9 -10.24 -17.44 21.29
N GLU A 10 -10.86 -17.15 22.41
CA GLU A 10 -12.31 -17.21 22.59
C GLU A 10 -12.80 -15.88 23.13
N PHE A 11 -13.87 -15.36 22.53
CA PHE A 11 -14.53 -14.15 22.98
C PHE A 11 -16.01 -14.44 23.26
N PRO A 12 -16.45 -14.38 24.52
CA PRO A 12 -17.87 -14.52 24.83
C PRO A 12 -18.63 -13.31 24.28
N LEU A 13 -19.82 -13.56 23.75
CA LEU A 13 -20.75 -12.53 23.27
C LEU A 13 -22.20 -13.00 23.46
N PHE A 14 -22.92 -12.44 24.43
CA PHE A 14 -24.32 -12.78 24.74
C PHE A 14 -24.62 -14.29 24.82
N GLY A 15 -23.78 -15.03 25.53
CA GLY A 15 -23.92 -16.49 25.70
C GLY A 15 -23.45 -17.34 24.52
N GLN A 16 -22.96 -16.71 23.44
CA GLN A 16 -22.20 -17.36 22.37
C GLN A 16 -20.70 -17.15 22.53
N ILE A 17 -19.89 -17.87 21.76
CA ILE A 17 -18.43 -17.75 21.77
C ILE A 17 -17.95 -17.56 20.33
N LEU A 18 -17.28 -16.44 20.06
CA LEU A 18 -16.47 -16.28 18.86
C LEU A 18 -15.13 -17.01 19.06
N ARG A 19 -14.80 -17.93 18.18
CA ARG A 19 -13.54 -18.67 18.22
C ARG A 19 -12.61 -18.20 17.13
N VAL A 20 -11.43 -17.73 17.51
CA VAL A 20 -10.36 -17.38 16.58
C VAL A 20 -9.32 -18.50 16.63
N PRO A 21 -9.11 -19.25 15.54
CA PRO A 21 -8.14 -20.33 15.52
C PRO A 21 -6.70 -19.79 15.58
N ALA A 22 -5.73 -20.63 15.98
CA ALA A 22 -4.36 -20.20 16.23
C ALA A 22 -3.69 -19.63 14.96
N GLU A 23 -4.02 -20.19 13.81
CA GLU A 23 -3.54 -19.81 12.48
C GLU A 23 -4.03 -18.39 12.10
N MET A 24 -5.21 -18.00 12.58
CA MET A 24 -5.75 -16.64 12.40
C MET A 24 -5.21 -15.66 13.45
N ASP A 25 -4.99 -16.09 14.69
CA ASP A 25 -4.36 -15.26 15.74
C ASP A 25 -2.95 -14.81 15.34
N ILE A 26 -2.15 -15.70 14.73
CA ILE A 26 -0.82 -15.32 14.24
C ILE A 26 -0.89 -14.36 13.04
N PHE A 27 -1.85 -14.54 12.12
CA PHE A 27 -2.08 -13.59 11.02
C PHE A 27 -2.45 -12.20 11.58
N ASN A 28 -3.41 -12.15 12.51
CA ASN A 28 -3.85 -10.90 13.14
C ASN A 28 -2.70 -10.22 13.89
N THR A 29 -1.84 -11.00 14.55
CA THR A 29 -0.64 -10.50 15.24
C THR A 29 0.30 -9.77 14.27
N TYR A 30 0.64 -10.38 13.13
CA TYR A 30 1.46 -9.70 12.12
C TYR A 30 0.77 -8.49 11.53
N ARG A 31 -0.53 -8.61 11.19
CA ARG A 31 -1.32 -7.51 10.64
C ARG A 31 -1.29 -6.28 11.54
N LEU A 32 -1.54 -6.43 12.84
CA LEU A 32 -1.56 -5.32 13.79
C LEU A 32 -0.15 -4.77 14.05
N MET A 33 0.84 -5.63 14.21
CA MET A 33 2.23 -5.22 14.40
C MET A 33 2.71 -4.32 13.27
N PHE A 34 2.49 -4.73 12.02
CA PHE A 34 2.88 -3.95 10.86
C PHE A 34 1.97 -2.76 10.61
N ARG A 35 0.72 -2.77 11.08
CA ARG A 35 -0.14 -1.58 11.03
C ARG A 35 0.44 -0.46 11.86
N ASP A 36 0.80 -0.76 13.11
CA ASP A 36 1.33 0.24 14.03
C ASP A 36 2.69 0.77 13.55
N LEU A 37 3.55 -0.10 13.00
CA LEU A 37 4.80 0.31 12.36
C LEU A 37 4.55 1.17 11.11
N ALA A 38 3.63 0.77 10.24
CA ALA A 38 3.33 1.50 9.02
C ALA A 38 2.74 2.89 9.30
N LEU A 39 1.90 3.02 10.33
CA LEU A 39 1.41 4.32 10.79
C LEU A 39 2.57 5.24 11.19
N ASP A 40 3.45 4.77 12.08
CA ASP A 40 4.61 5.57 12.54
C ASP A 40 5.52 5.98 11.37
N TYR A 41 5.80 5.07 10.43
CA TYR A 41 6.63 5.39 9.27
C TYR A 41 5.93 6.27 8.23
N THR A 42 4.60 6.22 8.15
CA THR A 42 3.81 7.14 7.30
C THR A 42 3.80 8.54 7.89
N ASP A 43 3.59 8.70 9.20
CA ASP A 43 3.64 10.00 9.88
C ASP A 43 5.03 10.66 9.69
N GLN A 44 6.10 9.87 9.75
CA GLN A 44 7.44 10.33 9.44
C GLN A 44 7.64 10.68 7.96
N ALA A 45 7.02 9.92 7.04
CA ALA A 45 7.06 10.19 5.62
C ALA A 45 6.33 11.49 5.29
N GLU A 46 5.15 11.72 5.86
CA GLU A 46 4.37 12.96 5.75
C GLU A 46 5.17 14.16 6.28
N THR A 47 5.77 14.02 7.47
CA THR A 47 6.64 15.07 8.03
C THR A 47 7.79 15.41 7.07
N ALA A 48 8.45 14.40 6.51
CA ALA A 48 9.53 14.60 5.56
C ALA A 48 9.04 15.18 4.23
N TYR A 49 7.85 14.79 3.77
CA TYR A 49 7.21 15.32 2.57
C TYR A 49 7.01 16.83 2.72
N HIS A 50 6.31 17.27 3.78
CA HIS A 50 6.05 18.68 4.01
C HIS A 50 7.31 19.52 4.26
N ALA A 51 8.37 18.91 4.78
CA ALA A 51 9.63 19.62 4.96
C ALA A 51 10.39 19.85 3.65
N ASN A 52 10.36 18.88 2.72
CA ASN A 52 11.28 18.84 1.57
C ASN A 52 10.61 19.04 0.21
N ILE A 53 9.30 18.85 0.09
CA ILE A 53 8.58 18.84 -1.18
C ILE A 53 7.61 20.02 -1.23
N HIS A 54 7.88 20.96 -2.14
CA HIS A 54 7.13 22.23 -2.28
C HIS A 54 6.73 22.53 -3.72
N ASP A 55 7.25 21.76 -4.68
CA ASP A 55 7.02 21.91 -6.11
C ASP A 55 7.27 20.59 -6.84
N PHE A 56 7.06 20.59 -8.16
CA PHE A 56 7.28 19.42 -9.00
C PHE A 56 8.72 18.89 -8.92
N ASP A 57 9.73 19.78 -8.92
CA ASP A 57 11.12 19.37 -9.01
C ASP A 57 11.59 18.71 -7.70
N SER A 58 11.19 19.27 -6.57
CA SER A 58 11.41 18.68 -5.25
C SER A 58 10.62 17.39 -5.06
N PHE A 59 9.39 17.30 -5.58
CA PHE A 59 8.63 16.04 -5.57
C PHE A 59 9.38 14.92 -6.30
N ILE A 60 9.81 15.17 -7.53
CA ILE A 60 10.56 14.18 -8.32
C ILE A 60 11.88 13.78 -7.64
N GLU A 61 12.56 14.75 -7.02
CA GLU A 61 13.87 14.54 -6.39
C GLU A 61 13.78 13.79 -5.05
N PHE A 62 12.76 14.06 -4.24
CA PHE A 62 12.72 13.61 -2.85
C PHE A 62 11.68 12.53 -2.56
N PHE A 63 10.57 12.44 -3.30
CA PHE A 63 9.46 11.55 -2.92
C PHE A 63 9.90 10.09 -2.79
N MET A 64 10.54 9.53 -3.83
CA MET A 64 10.98 8.13 -3.80
C MET A 64 12.06 7.86 -2.74
N ARG A 65 12.90 8.85 -2.43
CA ARG A 65 13.89 8.73 -1.34
C ARG A 65 13.22 8.68 0.02
N ILE A 66 12.22 9.54 0.24
CA ILE A 66 11.41 9.51 1.47
C ILE A 66 10.71 8.15 1.55
N TYR A 67 10.03 7.74 0.49
CA TYR A 67 9.32 6.45 0.41
C TYR A 67 10.23 5.27 0.78
N ASP A 68 11.33 5.09 0.05
CA ASP A 68 12.23 3.95 0.26
C ASP A 68 12.88 3.99 1.66
N SER A 69 13.22 5.18 2.18
CA SER A 69 13.83 5.31 3.51
C SER A 69 12.91 4.87 4.66
N LYS A 70 11.60 4.93 4.46
CA LYS A 70 10.59 4.56 5.47
C LYS A 70 10.05 3.15 5.27
N LEU A 71 10.06 2.64 4.03
CA LEU A 71 9.79 1.23 3.74
C LEU A 71 10.92 0.31 4.20
N GLU A 72 12.19 0.74 4.11
CA GLU A 72 13.37 -0.07 4.46
C GLU A 72 13.30 -0.72 5.86
N PRO A 73 13.00 0.01 6.94
CA PRO A 73 12.88 -0.58 8.27
C PRO A 73 11.77 -1.64 8.39
N LEU A 74 10.64 -1.47 7.70
CA LEU A 74 9.54 -2.44 7.69
C LEU A 74 9.98 -3.74 7.03
N VAL A 75 10.66 -3.64 5.88
CA VAL A 75 11.17 -4.83 5.17
C VAL A 75 12.27 -5.52 5.97
N LYS A 76 13.21 -4.78 6.57
CA LYS A 76 14.23 -5.37 7.46
C LYS A 76 13.57 -6.15 8.61
N LYS A 77 12.54 -5.57 9.23
CA LYS A 77 11.78 -6.24 10.28
C LYS A 77 11.13 -7.54 9.80
N ALA A 78 10.53 -7.55 8.61
CA ALA A 78 9.95 -8.76 8.02
C ALA A 78 11.00 -9.86 7.78
N VAL A 79 12.16 -9.48 7.23
CA VAL A 79 13.27 -10.42 6.97
C VAL A 79 13.86 -10.97 8.27
N ASP A 80 14.03 -10.14 9.30
CA ASP A 80 14.47 -10.59 10.63
C ASP A 80 13.49 -11.63 11.21
N LEU A 81 12.18 -11.42 11.00
CA LEU A 81 11.14 -12.36 11.44
C LEU A 81 11.21 -13.69 10.68
N LEU A 82 11.48 -13.68 9.37
CA LEU A 82 11.70 -14.89 8.57
C LEU A 82 12.93 -15.66 9.07
N ILE A 83 14.06 -14.98 9.26
CA ILE A 83 15.32 -15.58 9.75
C ILE A 83 15.12 -16.19 11.14
N SER A 84 14.42 -15.47 12.03
CA SER A 84 14.13 -15.96 13.39
C SER A 84 13.28 -17.23 13.41
N GLN A 85 12.51 -17.45 12.33
CA GLN A 85 11.71 -18.64 12.10
C GLN A 85 12.41 -19.67 11.22
N GLY A 86 13.74 -19.61 11.06
CA GLY A 86 14.48 -20.62 10.32
C GLY A 86 14.29 -20.58 8.80
N ILE A 87 13.71 -19.50 8.26
CA ILE A 87 13.60 -19.29 6.81
C ILE A 87 14.82 -18.48 6.38
N TRP A 88 15.82 -19.18 5.84
CA TRP A 88 17.12 -18.59 5.43
C TRP A 88 17.29 -18.50 3.92
N THR A 89 16.29 -18.91 3.16
CA THR A 89 16.30 -18.96 1.69
C THR A 89 15.87 -17.65 1.03
N VAL A 90 15.42 -16.67 1.82
CA VAL A 90 14.91 -15.39 1.33
C VAL A 90 15.88 -14.29 1.74
N THR A 91 16.44 -13.57 0.77
CA THR A 91 17.29 -12.40 1.02
C THR A 91 16.47 -11.13 1.18
N TYR A 92 17.08 -10.11 1.77
CA TYR A 92 16.47 -8.78 1.88
C TYR A 92 16.08 -8.22 0.51
N GLU A 93 16.97 -8.33 -0.48
CA GLU A 93 16.75 -7.82 -1.83
C GLU A 93 15.60 -8.55 -2.52
N ALA A 94 15.53 -9.88 -2.41
CA ALA A 94 14.46 -10.67 -3.02
C ALA A 94 13.10 -10.32 -2.41
N PHE A 95 13.04 -10.20 -1.07
CA PHE A 95 11.82 -9.79 -0.39
C PHE A 95 11.39 -8.38 -0.78
N TRP A 96 12.33 -7.43 -0.79
CA TRP A 96 12.09 -6.04 -1.17
C TRP A 96 11.53 -5.92 -2.58
N GLN A 97 12.13 -6.61 -3.56
CA GLN A 97 11.66 -6.57 -4.94
C GLN A 97 10.27 -7.19 -5.08
N GLN A 98 10.05 -8.36 -4.47
CA GLN A 98 8.72 -9.00 -4.48
C GLN A 98 7.66 -8.07 -3.89
N HIS A 99 7.96 -7.43 -2.76
CA HIS A 99 7.03 -6.50 -2.13
C HIS A 99 6.66 -5.34 -3.04
N LYS A 100 7.64 -4.69 -3.69
CA LYS A 100 7.40 -3.57 -4.62
C LYS A 100 6.80 -4.01 -5.96
N GLU A 101 6.82 -5.31 -6.28
CA GLU A 101 6.13 -5.87 -7.44
C GLU A 101 4.64 -6.15 -7.13
N ASP A 102 4.33 -6.54 -5.90
CA ASP A 102 2.95 -6.84 -5.49
C ASP A 102 2.20 -5.60 -4.97
N PHE A 103 2.91 -4.66 -4.35
CA PHE A 103 2.35 -3.54 -3.59
C PHE A 103 3.11 -2.26 -3.89
N HIS A 104 2.53 -1.42 -4.76
CA HIS A 104 3.21 -0.30 -5.37
C HIS A 104 2.27 0.88 -5.68
N LEU A 105 1.23 1.11 -4.89
CA LEU A 105 0.24 2.16 -5.16
C LEU A 105 0.89 3.55 -5.16
N ALA A 106 1.75 3.84 -4.17
CA ALA A 106 2.42 5.14 -4.10
C ALA A 106 3.48 5.30 -5.21
N ILE A 107 4.06 4.18 -5.66
CA ILE A 107 4.99 4.14 -6.79
C ILE A 107 4.22 4.41 -8.08
N ASP A 108 3.01 3.88 -8.23
CA ASP A 108 2.14 4.15 -9.38
C ASP A 108 1.71 5.61 -9.45
N ASP A 109 1.45 6.25 -8.30
CA ASP A 109 1.18 7.69 -8.26
C ASP A 109 2.39 8.50 -8.74
N TYR A 110 3.59 8.15 -8.27
CA TYR A 110 4.83 8.77 -8.72
C TYR A 110 5.06 8.58 -10.23
N ASN A 111 4.88 7.35 -10.72
CA ASN A 111 5.04 7.03 -12.14
C ASN A 111 4.01 7.77 -13.01
N SER A 112 2.77 7.89 -12.54
CA SER A 112 1.72 8.65 -13.23
C SER A 112 2.06 10.13 -13.36
N MET A 113 2.76 10.69 -12.37
CA MET A 113 3.27 12.06 -12.43
C MET A 113 4.41 12.20 -13.45
N ILE A 114 5.34 11.23 -13.49
CA ILE A 114 6.40 11.17 -14.50
C ILE A 114 5.82 11.06 -15.91
N ASP A 115 4.79 10.23 -16.11
CA ASP A 115 4.12 10.07 -17.40
C ASP A 115 3.44 11.36 -17.85
N SER A 116 2.80 12.07 -16.93
CA SER A 116 2.17 13.38 -17.19
C SER A 116 3.20 14.45 -17.57
N PHE A 117 4.38 14.42 -16.95
CA PHE A 117 5.50 15.26 -17.31
C PHE A 117 6.04 14.92 -18.71
N ASN A 118 6.25 13.64 -19.00
CA ASN A 118 6.73 13.18 -20.31
C ASN A 118 5.77 13.56 -21.44
N LEU A 119 4.46 13.40 -21.22
CA LEU A 119 3.43 13.83 -22.16
C LEU A 119 3.48 15.34 -22.42
N THR A 120 3.68 16.14 -21.37
CA THR A 120 3.83 17.59 -21.49
C THR A 120 5.07 17.97 -22.30
N LEU A 121 6.19 17.29 -22.05
CA LEU A 121 7.43 17.48 -22.81
C LEU A 121 7.24 17.13 -24.29
N GLU A 122 6.61 16.00 -24.60
CA GLU A 122 6.31 15.60 -25.97
C GLU A 122 5.42 16.62 -26.69
N ASN A 123 4.39 17.14 -26.01
CA ASN A 123 3.49 18.15 -26.57
C ASN A 123 4.24 19.46 -26.88
N ASN A 124 5.13 19.89 -25.98
CA ASN A 124 5.98 21.06 -26.21
C ASN A 124 6.93 20.85 -27.41
N GLN A 125 7.52 19.65 -27.55
CA GLN A 125 8.37 19.31 -28.70
C GLN A 125 7.59 19.30 -30.01
N LYS A 126 6.37 18.74 -30.03
CA LYS A 126 5.49 18.76 -31.21
C LYS A 126 5.11 20.17 -31.61
N ALA A 127 4.77 21.03 -30.65
CA ALA A 127 4.44 22.44 -30.92
C ALA A 127 5.63 23.18 -31.56
N ILE A 128 6.84 22.99 -31.04
CA ILE A 128 8.07 23.58 -31.62
C ILE A 128 8.33 23.03 -33.02
N SER A 129 8.21 21.71 -33.21
CA SER A 129 8.41 21.08 -34.52
C SER A 129 7.39 21.57 -35.56
N GLY A 130 6.13 21.73 -35.16
CA GLY A 130 5.08 22.29 -35.99
C GLY A 130 5.37 23.72 -36.42
N ILE A 131 5.86 24.56 -35.51
CA ILE A 131 6.27 25.94 -35.81
C ILE A 131 7.51 25.96 -36.74
N MET A 132 8.52 25.15 -36.45
CA MET A 132 9.74 25.01 -37.27
C MET A 132 9.44 24.54 -38.69
N GLY A 133 8.39 23.73 -38.90
CA GLY A 133 7.93 23.31 -40.23
C GLY A 133 7.45 24.44 -41.14
N PHE A 134 7.11 25.62 -40.59
CA PHE A 134 6.73 26.82 -41.36
C PHE A 134 7.89 27.78 -41.61
N VAL A 135 9.10 27.50 -41.09
CA VAL A 135 10.29 28.35 -41.27
C VAL A 135 11.19 27.72 -42.35
N PRO A 136 11.31 28.29 -43.56
CA PRO A 136 11.91 27.61 -44.71
C PRO A 136 13.41 27.28 -44.64
N ASN A 137 14.13 27.51 -43.53
CA ASN A 137 15.61 27.46 -43.51
C ASN A 137 16.26 26.84 -42.24
N LEU A 138 15.56 26.04 -41.42
CA LEU A 138 16.20 25.35 -40.29
C LEU A 138 16.35 23.84 -40.54
N ILE A 139 17.30 23.50 -41.42
CA ILE A 139 17.92 22.18 -41.47
C ILE A 139 19.14 22.24 -40.54
N GLY A 140 19.05 21.60 -39.37
CA GLY A 140 20.21 21.21 -38.58
C GLY A 140 20.19 21.66 -37.13
N GLY A 141 20.30 20.70 -36.21
CA GLY A 141 20.91 20.94 -34.89
C GLY A 141 20.13 20.58 -33.63
N GLY A 142 19.07 19.77 -33.66
CA GLY A 142 18.25 19.54 -32.45
C GLY A 142 17.55 18.19 -32.36
N PHE A 143 18.18 17.09 -32.76
CA PHE A 143 17.58 15.73 -32.72
C PHE A 143 18.20 14.82 -31.65
N GLY A 144 18.56 15.36 -30.47
CA GLY A 144 19.37 14.64 -29.47
C GLY A 144 18.62 13.97 -28.30
N LEU A 145 17.37 14.33 -28.00
CA LEU A 145 16.76 13.96 -26.70
C LEU A 145 15.55 13.02 -26.76
N SER A 146 15.09 12.62 -27.95
CA SER A 146 13.90 11.77 -28.10
C SER A 146 14.14 10.30 -27.70
N GLY A 147 15.40 9.82 -27.77
CA GLY A 147 15.76 8.44 -27.44
C GLY A 147 16.04 8.19 -25.94
N ALA A 148 16.57 9.18 -25.22
CA ALA A 148 17.03 9.00 -23.85
C ALA A 148 15.90 9.00 -22.80
N LEU A 149 14.82 9.75 -23.02
CA LEU A 149 13.70 9.83 -22.07
C LEU A 149 12.70 8.68 -22.17
N LYS A 150 12.57 8.03 -23.33
CA LYS A 150 11.63 6.90 -23.52
C LYS A 150 12.01 5.64 -22.73
N GLY A 151 13.25 5.57 -22.21
CA GLY A 151 13.75 4.46 -21.39
C GLY A 151 13.64 4.68 -19.88
N ILE A 152 13.17 5.83 -19.42
CA ILE A 152 13.26 6.23 -18.01
C ILE A 152 12.09 5.69 -17.17
N ALA A 153 10.92 5.45 -17.73
CA ALA A 153 9.75 5.08 -16.92
C ALA A 153 9.60 3.56 -16.63
N LYS A 154 10.48 2.69 -17.14
CA LYS A 154 10.22 1.23 -17.15
C LYS A 154 11.28 0.32 -16.54
N ALA A 155 12.42 0.87 -16.12
CA ALA A 155 13.33 0.14 -15.25
C ALA A 155 12.89 0.43 -13.82
N THR A 156 12.65 -0.60 -13.02
CA THR A 156 12.35 -0.53 -11.59
C THR A 156 13.03 0.69 -10.95
N ALA A 157 12.25 1.60 -10.35
CA ALA A 157 12.70 2.86 -9.76
C ALA A 157 13.99 2.74 -8.91
N PHE A 158 14.27 1.53 -8.42
CA PHE A 158 15.50 1.07 -7.78
C PHE A 158 16.83 1.36 -8.54
N ASN A 159 16.89 1.18 -9.86
CA ASN A 159 18.13 1.45 -10.62
C ASN A 159 18.28 2.93 -11.01
N LEU A 160 17.17 3.68 -11.03
CA LEU A 160 17.11 5.04 -11.52
C LEU A 160 17.38 6.09 -10.43
N VAL A 161 16.85 5.87 -9.22
CA VAL A 161 17.07 6.76 -8.06
C VAL A 161 18.50 6.68 -7.52
N ARG A 162 19.18 5.53 -7.70
CA ARG A 162 20.54 5.28 -7.19
C ARG A 162 21.64 6.10 -7.89
N ASP A 163 21.49 6.40 -9.18
CA ASP A 163 22.57 7.04 -9.94
C ASP A 163 22.42 8.56 -10.11
N GLY A 164 21.32 9.18 -9.63
CA GLY A 164 21.14 10.64 -9.67
C GLY A 164 21.07 11.25 -11.09
N ILE A 165 20.97 10.40 -12.11
CA ILE A 165 20.99 10.78 -13.54
C ILE A 165 19.69 11.49 -13.95
N GLU A 166 18.56 11.22 -13.27
CA GLU A 166 17.23 11.71 -13.67
C GLU A 166 16.97 13.20 -13.36
N THR A 167 17.39 13.73 -12.21
CA THR A 167 17.01 15.10 -11.81
C THR A 167 17.62 16.17 -12.71
N SER A 168 18.86 15.98 -13.19
CA SER A 168 19.52 16.93 -14.10
C SER A 168 18.90 16.95 -15.51
N ALA A 169 18.46 15.80 -16.03
CA ALA A 169 17.82 15.71 -17.34
C ALA A 169 16.41 16.30 -17.31
N LEU A 170 15.66 16.04 -16.23
CA LEU A 170 14.32 16.58 -16.02
C LEU A 170 14.35 18.09 -15.75
N LYS A 171 15.30 18.61 -14.97
CA LYS A 171 15.45 20.07 -14.71
C LYS A 171 15.70 20.87 -15.99
N ASN A 172 16.47 20.31 -16.93
CA ASN A 172 16.80 20.97 -18.21
C ASN A 172 15.78 20.70 -19.34
N ALA A 173 14.76 19.88 -19.09
CA ALA A 173 13.74 19.59 -20.08
C ALA A 173 12.88 20.83 -20.38
N ASN A 174 12.44 20.94 -21.63
CA ASN A 174 11.60 22.03 -22.12
C ASN A 174 10.14 21.90 -21.63
N VAL A 175 9.96 21.98 -20.32
CA VAL A 175 8.67 22.07 -19.62
C VAL A 175 8.70 23.35 -18.80
N LYS A 176 7.84 24.31 -19.17
CA LYS A 176 7.86 25.66 -18.61
C LYS A 176 7.50 25.65 -17.11
N PRO A 177 7.97 26.62 -16.31
CA PRO A 177 7.65 26.69 -14.88
C PRO A 177 6.14 26.61 -14.58
N ALA A 178 5.29 27.29 -15.35
CA ALA A 178 3.84 27.24 -15.18
C ALA A 178 3.24 25.84 -15.44
N GLN A 179 3.82 25.06 -16.36
CA GLN A 179 3.39 23.68 -16.62
C GLN A 179 3.81 22.76 -15.49
N ARG A 180 5.03 22.93 -14.95
CA ARG A 180 5.50 22.19 -13.77
C ARG A 180 4.61 22.47 -12.56
N GLN A 181 4.26 23.73 -12.32
CA GLN A 181 3.34 24.11 -11.25
C GLN A 181 1.96 23.45 -11.43
N ALA A 182 1.43 23.45 -12.66
CA ALA A 182 0.15 22.80 -12.94
C ALA A 182 0.19 21.29 -12.71
N LEU A 183 1.29 20.61 -13.05
CA LEU A 183 1.50 19.18 -12.76
C LEU A 183 1.55 18.94 -11.24
N TYR A 184 2.33 19.74 -10.50
CA TYR A 184 2.42 19.60 -9.04
C TYR A 184 1.06 19.77 -8.34
N GLN A 185 0.23 20.70 -8.82
CA GLN A 185 -1.11 20.93 -8.28
C GLN A 185 -2.10 19.78 -8.52
N GLN A 186 -1.76 18.80 -9.37
CA GLN A 186 -2.59 17.61 -9.58
C GLN A 186 -2.39 16.55 -8.50
N ILE A 187 -1.34 16.67 -7.67
CA ILE A 187 -1.06 15.72 -6.60
C ILE A 187 -2.11 15.87 -5.51
N ASN A 188 -2.90 14.83 -5.31
CA ASN A 188 -3.71 14.67 -4.11
C ASN A 188 -2.81 14.09 -3.01
N VAL A 189 -2.29 14.95 -2.14
CA VAL A 189 -1.34 14.56 -1.08
C VAL A 189 -1.97 13.59 -0.08
N GLU A 190 -3.25 13.75 0.25
CA GLU A 190 -3.97 12.84 1.16
C GLU A 190 -4.04 11.43 0.57
N ALA A 191 -4.48 11.30 -0.69
CA ALA A 191 -4.54 10.01 -1.37
C ALA A 191 -3.14 9.38 -1.54
N LEU A 192 -2.13 10.19 -1.85
CA LEU A 192 -0.75 9.74 -1.96
C LEU A 192 -0.26 9.15 -0.62
N LEU A 193 -0.51 9.83 0.50
CA LEU A 193 -0.11 9.35 1.82
C LEU A 193 -0.90 8.10 2.26
N ASP A 194 -2.18 7.99 1.88
CA ASP A 194 -2.96 6.76 2.06
C ASP A 194 -2.37 5.57 1.28
N HIS A 195 -1.90 5.81 0.05
CA HIS A 195 -1.20 4.81 -0.74
C HIS A 195 0.16 4.44 -0.15
N VAL A 196 0.91 5.42 0.38
CA VAL A 196 2.17 5.18 1.12
C VAL A 196 1.92 4.28 2.33
N PHE A 197 0.92 4.61 3.16
CA PHE A 197 0.52 3.77 4.28
C PHE A 197 0.13 2.36 3.82
N THR A 198 -0.63 2.26 2.74
CA THR A 198 -1.11 0.98 2.22
C THR A 198 0.04 0.09 1.79
N ASP A 199 1.00 0.60 1.02
CA ASP A 199 2.18 -0.15 0.61
C ASP A 199 2.98 -0.60 1.85
N TYR A 200 3.26 0.32 2.78
CA TYR A 200 4.02 0.03 4.01
C TYR A 200 3.35 -1.03 4.88
N TRP A 201 2.04 -0.92 5.07
CA TRP A 201 1.29 -1.86 5.88
C TRP A 201 1.33 -3.25 5.23
N ARG A 202 1.14 -3.33 3.91
CA ARG A 202 1.11 -4.60 3.16
C ARG A 202 2.43 -5.37 3.14
N VAL A 203 3.52 -4.85 3.70
CA VAL A 203 4.71 -5.66 4.03
C VAL A 203 4.35 -6.90 4.85
N PHE A 204 3.32 -6.81 5.71
CA PHE A 204 2.84 -7.97 6.47
C PHE A 204 2.29 -9.08 5.56
N LEU A 205 1.65 -8.75 4.43
CA LEU A 205 1.13 -9.73 3.48
C LEU A 205 2.28 -10.45 2.78
N THR A 206 3.31 -9.72 2.34
CA THR A 206 4.53 -10.34 1.77
C THR A 206 5.19 -11.28 2.78
N LEU A 207 5.28 -10.86 4.06
CA LEU A 207 5.79 -11.69 5.16
C LEU A 207 4.97 -12.97 5.35
N VAL A 208 3.65 -12.84 5.54
CA VAL A 208 2.76 -13.98 5.78
C VAL A 208 2.77 -14.93 4.59
N TRP A 209 2.70 -14.41 3.38
CA TRP A 209 2.75 -15.24 2.17
C TRP A 209 4.06 -16.03 2.10
N THR A 210 5.20 -15.37 2.36
CA THR A 210 6.50 -16.03 2.41
C THR A 210 6.56 -17.12 3.48
N LEU A 211 5.98 -16.88 4.66
CA LEU A 211 5.88 -17.88 5.73
C LEU A 211 5.06 -19.11 5.27
N ILE A 212 3.91 -18.89 4.63
CA ILE A 212 3.05 -19.96 4.10
C ILE A 212 3.77 -20.78 3.04
N GLN A 213 4.46 -20.13 2.09
CA GLN A 213 5.26 -20.81 1.06
C GLN A 213 6.40 -21.66 1.65
N ASN A 214 6.84 -21.35 2.87
CA ASN A 214 7.84 -22.11 3.62
C ASN A 214 7.22 -23.07 4.66
N GLY A 215 5.94 -23.45 4.47
CA GLY A 215 5.28 -24.50 5.25
C GLY A 215 4.78 -24.06 6.63
N ARG A 216 4.65 -22.75 6.88
CA ARG A 216 3.99 -22.24 8.09
C ARG A 216 2.47 -22.33 7.95
N ASP A 217 1.83 -22.89 8.96
CA ASP A 217 0.37 -22.93 9.07
C ASP A 217 -0.14 -21.58 9.59
N ILE A 218 -0.57 -20.73 8.66
CA ILE A 218 -1.11 -19.40 8.92
C ILE A 218 -2.37 -19.26 8.08
N TRP A 219 -3.41 -18.69 8.68
CA TRP A 219 -4.66 -18.43 7.97
C TRP A 219 -4.42 -17.44 6.83
N TRP A 220 -5.06 -17.67 5.68
CA TRP A 220 -5.03 -16.76 4.54
C TRP A 220 -6.46 -16.53 4.04
N PRO A 221 -6.81 -15.29 3.63
CA PRO A 221 -8.13 -15.00 3.10
C PRO A 221 -8.38 -15.80 1.81
N ALA A 222 -9.40 -16.66 1.83
CA ALA A 222 -9.85 -17.40 0.65
C ALA A 222 -11.02 -16.65 -0.03
N GLN A 223 -10.94 -16.44 -1.34
CA GLN A 223 -11.91 -15.65 -2.11
C GLN A 223 -13.35 -16.19 -1.97
N GLU A 224 -13.52 -17.52 -1.92
CA GLU A 224 -14.83 -18.15 -1.76
C GLU A 224 -15.48 -17.83 -0.40
N LEU A 225 -14.67 -17.79 0.67
CA LEU A 225 -15.14 -17.43 2.01
C LEU A 225 -15.54 -15.95 2.07
N ASP A 226 -14.82 -15.08 1.37
CA ASP A 226 -15.11 -13.65 1.31
C ASP A 226 -16.48 -13.37 0.67
N GLN A 227 -16.76 -13.95 -0.52
CA GLN A 227 -18.04 -13.78 -1.19
C GLN A 227 -19.22 -14.30 -0.37
N ARG A 228 -19.03 -15.45 0.29
CA ARG A 228 -20.05 -16.04 1.16
C ARG A 228 -20.31 -15.17 2.38
N SER A 229 -19.26 -14.71 3.06
CA SER A 229 -19.37 -13.82 4.22
C SER A 229 -20.09 -12.52 3.86
N GLU A 230 -19.75 -11.92 2.72
CA GLU A 230 -20.38 -10.69 2.26
C GLU A 230 -21.87 -10.89 1.94
N SER A 231 -22.20 -11.99 1.26
CA SER A 231 -23.60 -12.35 0.98
C SER A 231 -24.42 -12.54 2.27
N ILE A 232 -23.85 -13.17 3.29
CA ILE A 232 -24.51 -13.33 4.59
C ILE A 232 -24.67 -11.96 5.26
N PHE A 233 -23.61 -11.14 5.29
CA PHE A 233 -23.61 -9.84 5.94
C PHE A 233 -24.66 -8.88 5.35
N GLN A 234 -24.76 -8.82 4.01
CA GLN A 234 -25.79 -8.02 3.33
C GLN A 234 -27.21 -8.46 3.73
N ASN A 235 -27.43 -9.78 3.84
CA ASN A 235 -28.73 -10.32 4.24
C ASN A 235 -29.08 -10.08 5.71
N LEU A 236 -28.12 -9.83 6.60
CA LEU A 236 -28.40 -9.51 8.01
C LEU A 236 -29.25 -8.24 8.18
N ARG A 237 -29.20 -7.33 7.21
CA ARG A 237 -29.98 -6.08 7.20
C ARG A 237 -31.39 -6.28 6.63
N HIS A 238 -31.71 -7.45 6.06
CA HIS A 238 -33.00 -7.70 5.45
C HIS A 238 -34.12 -7.86 6.51
N PRO A 239 -35.29 -7.22 6.35
CA PRO A 239 -36.37 -7.26 7.36
C PRO A 239 -36.87 -8.67 7.72
N SER A 240 -36.82 -9.59 6.74
CA SER A 240 -37.23 -10.99 6.94
C SER A 240 -36.15 -11.89 7.54
N PHE A 241 -34.95 -11.37 7.84
CA PHE A 241 -33.90 -12.18 8.45
C PHE A 241 -34.32 -12.58 9.88
N PRO A 242 -34.24 -13.88 10.26
CA PRO A 242 -34.62 -14.35 11.58
C PRO A 242 -33.83 -13.65 12.69
N GLN A 243 -34.51 -12.85 13.52
CA GLN A 243 -33.87 -11.95 14.47
C GLN A 243 -33.06 -12.69 15.55
N ASP A 244 -33.49 -13.90 15.92
CA ASP A 244 -32.81 -14.81 16.86
C ASP A 244 -31.54 -15.45 16.27
N LYS A 245 -31.34 -15.38 14.94
CA LYS A 245 -30.18 -15.93 14.23
C LYS A 245 -29.11 -14.90 13.90
N ILE A 246 -29.40 -13.60 14.06
CA ILE A 246 -28.46 -12.52 13.70
C ILE A 246 -27.11 -12.69 14.41
N LEU A 247 -27.12 -12.99 15.71
CA LEU A 247 -25.89 -13.16 16.48
C LEU A 247 -25.03 -14.31 15.95
N TYR A 248 -25.63 -15.46 15.63
CA TYR A 248 -24.90 -16.59 15.07
C TYR A 248 -24.32 -16.25 13.70
N ALA A 249 -25.13 -15.65 12.82
CA ALA A 249 -24.71 -15.33 11.47
C ALA A 249 -23.59 -14.28 11.42
N ILE A 250 -23.62 -13.24 12.28
CA ILE A 250 -22.52 -12.27 12.32
C ILE A 250 -21.23 -12.89 12.89
N LEU A 251 -21.33 -13.81 13.86
CA LEU A 251 -20.16 -14.53 14.38
C LEU A 251 -19.55 -15.46 13.32
N ASP A 252 -20.38 -16.13 12.50
CA ASP A 252 -19.91 -16.94 11.37
C ASP A 252 -19.17 -16.07 10.33
N VAL A 253 -19.74 -14.91 10.00
CA VAL A 253 -19.13 -13.93 9.07
C VAL A 253 -17.76 -13.47 9.58
N ILE A 254 -17.66 -13.08 10.85
CA ILE A 254 -16.39 -12.64 11.46
C ILE A 254 -15.38 -13.79 11.52
N THR A 255 -15.82 -15.02 11.82
CA THR A 255 -14.94 -16.20 11.86
C THR A 255 -14.37 -16.53 10.48
N ALA A 256 -15.16 -16.31 9.41
CA ALA A 256 -14.74 -16.61 8.05
C ALA A 256 -13.85 -15.51 7.45
N ASN A 257 -14.17 -14.23 7.68
CA ASN A 257 -13.34 -13.11 7.27
C ASN A 257 -13.48 -11.91 8.23
N PRO A 258 -12.60 -11.76 9.22
CA PRO A 258 -12.74 -10.73 10.25
C PRO A 258 -12.26 -9.34 9.81
N TYR A 259 -11.69 -9.16 8.61
CA TYR A 259 -10.97 -7.92 8.29
C TYR A 259 -11.82 -6.87 7.55
N HIS A 260 -13.13 -6.83 7.86
CA HIS A 260 -14.09 -5.85 7.34
C HIS A 260 -14.66 -4.97 8.45
N GLY A 261 -14.37 -3.66 8.39
CA GLY A 261 -14.76 -2.70 9.43
C GLY A 261 -16.27 -2.61 9.66
N GLU A 262 -17.07 -2.80 8.61
CA GLU A 262 -18.53 -2.76 8.69
C GLU A 262 -19.12 -3.82 9.62
N TYR A 263 -18.47 -4.97 9.76
CA TYR A 263 -18.97 -6.06 10.61
C TYR A 263 -19.00 -5.62 12.09
N TYR A 264 -17.99 -4.85 12.49
CA TYR A 264 -17.84 -4.33 13.84
C TYR A 264 -18.70 -3.11 14.11
N GLN A 265 -18.91 -2.27 13.08
CA GLN A 265 -19.91 -1.20 13.13
C GLN A 265 -21.31 -1.79 13.32
N PHE A 266 -21.64 -2.85 12.58
CA PHE A 266 -22.91 -3.57 12.74
C PHE A 266 -23.05 -4.18 14.13
N LEU A 267 -22.01 -4.86 14.66
CA LEU A 267 -22.03 -5.38 16.03
C LEU A 267 -22.35 -4.29 17.06
N THR A 268 -21.69 -3.14 16.93
CA THR A 268 -21.88 -1.99 17.83
C THR A 268 -23.31 -1.43 17.72
N ALA A 269 -23.81 -1.24 16.50
CA ALA A 269 -25.15 -0.71 16.26
C ALA A 269 -26.25 -1.66 16.75
N ARG A 270 -26.05 -2.98 16.59
CA ARG A 270 -27.06 -3.99 16.90
C ARG A 270 -27.08 -4.42 18.35
N PHE A 271 -25.91 -4.53 18.98
CA PHE A 271 -25.75 -5.12 20.32
C PHE A 271 -25.18 -4.14 21.36
N GLY A 272 -24.85 -2.91 20.95
CA GLY A 272 -24.34 -1.85 21.81
C GLY A 272 -22.83 -1.93 22.06
N CYS A 273 -22.29 -0.90 22.72
CA CYS A 273 -20.88 -0.81 23.12
C CYS A 273 -20.62 -1.58 24.43
N THR A 274 -20.90 -2.87 24.47
CA THR A 274 -20.60 -3.70 25.66
C THR A 274 -19.11 -4.00 25.75
N GLN A 275 -18.66 -4.47 26.92
CA GLN A 275 -17.28 -4.94 27.09
C GLN A 275 -16.94 -6.11 26.15
N GLU A 276 -17.91 -7.01 25.92
CA GLU A 276 -17.78 -8.15 25.01
C GLU A 276 -17.58 -7.70 23.56
N VAL A 277 -18.42 -6.79 23.05
CA VAL A 277 -18.29 -6.22 21.71
C VAL A 277 -16.96 -5.46 21.58
N SER A 278 -16.60 -4.68 22.59
CA SER A 278 -15.34 -3.93 22.60
C SER A 278 -14.12 -4.85 22.59
N ALA A 279 -14.15 -5.97 23.30
CA ALA A 279 -13.06 -6.95 23.30
C ALA A 279 -12.81 -7.54 21.91
N ILE A 280 -13.88 -7.92 21.20
CA ILE A 280 -13.80 -8.45 19.83
C ILE A 280 -13.26 -7.39 18.87
N LYS A 281 -13.81 -6.16 18.92
CA LYS A 281 -13.36 -5.03 18.11
C LYS A 281 -11.88 -4.72 18.30
N ASN A 282 -11.46 -4.58 19.55
CA ASN A 282 -10.09 -4.23 19.90
C ASN A 282 -9.10 -5.31 19.47
N TYR A 283 -9.49 -6.59 19.57
CA TYR A 283 -8.66 -7.70 19.16
C TYR A 283 -8.33 -7.67 17.66
N PHE A 284 -9.29 -7.35 16.79
CA PHE A 284 -9.05 -7.22 15.34
C PHE A 284 -8.59 -5.83 14.91
N GLY A 285 -8.39 -4.90 15.86
CA GLY A 285 -7.87 -3.56 15.62
C GLY A 285 -8.89 -2.52 15.16
N TYR A 286 -10.19 -2.78 15.29
CA TYR A 286 -11.26 -1.84 14.94
C TYR A 286 -11.74 -1.03 16.15
N ARG A 287 -10.82 -0.25 16.76
CA ARG A 287 -11.10 0.55 17.96
C ARG A 287 -12.17 1.61 17.67
#